data_AF-A0A454XL48-F1
#
_entry.id   AF-A0A454XL48-F1
#
_cell.length_a   1.000
_cell.length_b   1.000
_cell.length_c   1.000
_cell.angle_alpha   90.00
_cell.angle_beta   90.00
_cell.angle_gamma   90.00
#
_symmetry.space_group_name_H-M   'P 1'
#
loop_
_entity.id
_entity.type
_entity.pdbx_description
1 polymer ?
#
loop_
_entity_poly.entity_id
_entity_poly.type
_entity_poly.pdbx_seq_one_letter_code
_entity_poly.pdbx_strand_id
1 'polypeptide(L)'
;MLIPLLSLALPLAFAQFGPPSQGQLPPLFPPHIEDLIPADVLAKMKAVHENPSLPPQMKHEQIDDLMISLPTEILDKIPPPPGFDQLPKDVQETIKKLSRNRSVKWSDRQASIRRFIDALPENVKALIPMPGAGGPPGFEAIPIQQRAEIQMIENDQNMSFRDRYFKIKQIMDSLPVEIRSQLPAVPPPPPY
;
A
#
# COMPACT_ATOMS: atom_id res chain seq x y z
N MET A 1 6.93 -0.09 -18.11
CA MET A 1 6.75 0.87 -17.00
C MET A 1 6.81 0.08 -15.69
N LEU A 2 7.80 0.37 -14.84
CA LEU A 2 8.04 -0.32 -13.57
C LEU A 2 7.13 0.28 -12.48
N ILE A 3 6.20 -0.52 -11.96
CA ILE A 3 5.35 -0.16 -10.81
C ILE A 3 5.90 -0.93 -9.59
N PRO A 4 6.46 -0.27 -8.56
CA PRO A 4 6.91 -0.94 -7.35
C PRO A 4 5.70 -1.27 -6.47
N LEU A 5 5.24 -2.53 -6.53
CA LEU A 5 4.15 -3.06 -5.72
C LEU A 5 4.72 -3.79 -4.50
N LEU A 6 4.28 -3.34 -3.32
CA LEU A 6 4.40 -3.94 -1.98
C LEU A 6 5.78 -3.98 -1.31
N SER A 7 6.18 -2.84 -0.71
CA SER A 7 6.99 -2.89 0.52
C SER A 7 6.13 -3.48 1.66
N LEU A 8 6.36 -4.76 1.97
CA LEU A 8 5.85 -5.40 3.19
C LEU A 8 6.74 -5.18 4.43
N ALA A 9 7.73 -4.31 4.30
CA ALA A 9 8.39 -3.64 5.42
C ALA A 9 8.05 -2.16 5.31
N LEU A 10 7.03 -1.75 6.07
CA LEU A 10 6.35 -0.46 6.02
C LEU A 10 5.81 -0.03 4.64
N PRO A 11 4.49 0.19 4.48
CA PRO A 11 4.08 1.11 3.46
C PRO A 11 4.72 2.44 3.86
N LEU A 12 5.62 2.95 3.03
CA LEU A 12 5.97 4.35 3.10
C LEU A 12 4.65 5.12 3.09
N ALA A 13 4.32 5.70 4.23
CA ALA A 13 3.17 6.53 4.48
C ALA A 13 3.34 7.87 3.73
N PHE A 14 3.55 7.81 2.42
CA PHE A 14 3.72 9.00 1.58
C PHE A 14 2.39 9.68 1.24
N ALA A 15 1.23 9.09 1.56
CA ALA A 15 -0.07 9.62 1.18
C ALA A 15 -0.83 10.38 2.29
N GLN A 16 -0.35 10.39 3.54
CA GLN A 16 -1.09 10.98 4.67
C GLN A 16 -0.44 12.20 5.34
N PHE A 17 0.79 12.55 4.98
CA PHE A 17 1.43 13.74 5.52
C PHE A 17 1.43 14.83 4.45
N GLY A 18 0.90 16.00 4.83
CA GLY A 18 0.78 17.18 3.99
C GLY A 18 2.10 17.63 3.37
N PRO A 19 2.09 18.70 2.56
CA PRO A 19 3.26 19.11 1.80
C PRO A 19 4.50 19.23 2.70
N PRO A 20 5.66 18.71 2.26
CA PRO A 20 6.86 18.65 3.08
C PRO A 20 7.23 20.04 3.58
N SER A 21 7.39 20.16 4.90
CA SER A 21 8.02 21.34 5.48
C SER A 21 9.50 21.36 5.06
N GLN A 22 9.90 22.50 4.51
CA GLN A 22 11.19 22.82 3.89
C GLN A 22 12.38 21.90 4.27
N GLY A 23 12.87 21.13 3.28
CA GLY A 23 14.22 20.57 3.27
C GLY A 23 14.48 19.28 4.06
N GLN A 24 13.53 18.79 4.87
CA GLN A 24 13.66 17.49 5.53
C GLN A 24 12.99 16.38 4.70
N LEU A 25 13.72 15.29 4.45
CA LEU A 25 13.12 14.05 3.98
C LEU A 25 12.06 13.61 5.00
N PRO A 26 10.90 13.10 4.55
CA PRO A 26 9.89 12.61 5.48
C PRO A 26 10.48 11.50 6.35
N PRO A 27 10.03 11.38 7.61
CA PRO A 27 10.53 10.37 8.52
C PRO A 27 10.37 8.96 7.92
N LEU A 28 11.39 8.12 8.12
CA LEU A 28 11.45 6.78 7.53
C LEU A 28 10.28 5.90 7.99
N PHE A 29 9.88 6.04 9.26
CA PHE A 29 8.75 5.34 9.84
C PHE A 29 7.86 6.32 10.63
N PRO A 30 6.56 6.02 10.80
CA PRO A 30 5.73 6.71 11.79
C PRO A 30 6.32 6.60 13.21
N PRO A 31 6.11 7.60 14.10
CA PRO A 31 6.71 7.62 15.44
C PRO A 31 6.47 6.33 16.24
N HIS A 32 5.23 5.82 16.22
CA HIS A 32 4.85 4.60 16.95
C HIS A 32 5.56 3.32 16.46
N ILE A 33 6.13 3.32 15.25
CA ILE A 33 6.94 2.20 14.74
C ILE A 33 8.43 2.43 15.07
N GLU A 34 8.91 3.68 15.00
CA GLU A 34 10.29 4.00 15.42
C GLU A 34 10.57 3.56 16.86
N ASP A 35 9.61 3.76 17.76
CA ASP A 35 9.72 3.37 19.18
C ASP A 35 9.86 1.85 19.41
N LEU A 36 9.48 1.02 18.43
CA LEU A 36 9.60 -0.43 18.51
C LEU A 36 10.97 -0.93 18.06
N ILE A 37 11.71 -0.13 17.28
CA ILE A 37 12.97 -0.51 16.66
C ILE A 37 14.12 -0.16 17.62
N PRO A 38 15.09 -1.07 17.88
CA PRO A 38 16.26 -0.76 18.69
C PRO A 38 17.00 0.47 18.16
N ALA A 39 17.39 1.38 19.05
CA ALA A 39 17.93 2.68 18.69
C ALA A 39 19.18 2.59 17.78
N ASP A 40 20.02 1.58 17.98
CA ASP A 40 21.21 1.34 17.17
C ASP A 40 20.86 0.89 15.74
N VAL A 41 19.81 0.07 15.58
CA VAL A 41 19.30 -0.36 14.27
C VAL A 41 18.60 0.80 13.57
N LEU A 42 17.78 1.57 14.29
CA LEU A 42 17.09 2.74 13.75
C LEU A 42 18.08 3.80 13.24
N ALA A 43 19.16 4.06 13.98
CA ALA A 43 20.20 4.99 13.55
C ALA A 43 20.87 4.54 12.22
N LYS A 44 21.14 3.23 12.07
CA LYS A 44 21.67 2.67 10.82
C LYS A 44 20.68 2.83 9.66
N MET A 45 19.40 2.56 9.89
CA MET A 45 18.36 2.72 8.87
C MET A 45 18.22 4.18 8.40
N LYS A 46 18.25 5.13 9.35
CA LYS A 46 18.23 6.57 9.04
C LYS A 46 19.46 7.00 8.22
N ALA A 47 20.65 6.53 8.60
CA ALA A 47 21.88 6.81 7.84
C ALA A 47 21.81 6.27 6.39
N VAL A 48 21.25 5.08 6.17
CA VAL A 48 21.03 4.54 4.82
C VAL A 48 20.02 5.39 4.03
N HIS A 49 18.92 5.79 4.67
CA HIS A 49 17.89 6.61 4.04
C HIS A 49 18.41 7.98 3.60
N GLU A 50 19.22 8.62 4.44
CA GLU A 50 19.79 9.95 4.21
C GLU A 50 20.99 9.96 3.26
N ASN A 51 21.63 8.80 3.02
CA ASN A 51 22.82 8.72 2.17
C ASN A 51 22.52 9.15 0.72
N PRO A 52 23.04 10.29 0.23
CA PRO A 52 22.73 10.76 -1.13
C PRO A 52 23.44 9.95 -2.23
N SER A 53 24.47 9.19 -1.87
CA SER A 53 25.26 8.40 -2.81
C SER A 53 24.66 7.03 -3.12
N LEU A 54 23.65 6.59 -2.37
CA LEU A 54 22.99 5.31 -2.60
C LEU A 54 21.80 5.47 -3.56
N PRO A 55 21.72 4.65 -4.62
CA PRO A 55 20.51 4.54 -5.43
C PRO A 55 19.32 4.08 -4.59
N PRO A 56 18.08 4.49 -4.92
CA PRO A 56 16.88 4.11 -4.15
C PRO A 56 16.75 2.61 -3.89
N GLN A 57 16.96 1.76 -4.89
CA GLN A 57 16.93 0.29 -4.73
C GLN A 57 17.90 -0.21 -3.66
N MET A 58 19.13 0.31 -3.64
CA MET A 58 20.14 -0.09 -2.65
C MET A 58 19.77 0.37 -1.24
N LYS A 59 19.12 1.53 -1.10
CA LYS A 59 18.58 1.98 0.19
C LYS A 59 17.53 1.03 0.71
N HIS A 60 16.58 0.63 -0.15
CA HIS A 60 15.53 -0.30 0.22
C HIS A 60 16.08 -1.67 0.64
N GLU A 61 17.02 -2.22 -0.12
CA GLU A 61 17.64 -3.50 0.20
C GLU A 61 18.39 -3.45 1.54
N GLN A 62 19.20 -2.41 1.78
CA GLN A 62 19.93 -2.27 3.04
C GLN A 62 19.00 -2.03 4.24
N ILE A 63 17.93 -1.23 4.08
CA ILE A 63 16.93 -1.03 5.14
C ILE A 63 16.18 -2.34 5.42
N ASP A 64 15.84 -3.11 4.39
CA ASP A 64 15.17 -4.40 4.53
C ASP A 64 16.04 -5.43 5.24
N ASP A 65 17.34 -5.50 4.92
CA ASP A 65 18.29 -6.36 5.61
C ASP A 65 18.39 -6.00 7.11
N LEU A 66 18.38 -4.71 7.44
CA LEU A 66 18.31 -4.26 8.83
C LEU A 66 16.97 -4.64 9.48
N MET A 67 15.84 -4.50 8.78
CA MET A 67 14.51 -4.87 9.29
C MET A 67 14.41 -6.37 9.55
N ILE A 68 14.82 -7.23 8.62
CA ILE A 68 14.66 -8.67 8.76
C ILE A 68 15.61 -9.28 9.82
N SER A 69 16.71 -8.57 10.13
CA SER A 69 17.64 -8.92 11.20
C SER A 69 17.07 -8.70 12.61
N LEU A 70 15.97 -7.94 12.74
CA LEU A 70 15.32 -7.68 14.02
C LEU A 70 14.84 -8.99 14.69
N PRO A 71 14.82 -9.05 16.04
CA PRO A 71 14.18 -10.13 16.77
C PRO A 71 12.73 -10.34 16.36
N THR A 72 12.28 -11.60 16.35
CA THR A 72 10.90 -11.96 15.95
C THR A 72 9.86 -11.25 16.82
N GLU A 73 10.17 -11.06 18.10
CA GLU A 73 9.33 -10.37 19.08
C GLU A 73 9.11 -8.90 18.74
N ILE A 74 10.07 -8.26 18.07
CA ILE A 74 9.94 -6.89 17.57
C ILE A 74 9.11 -6.90 16.29
N LEU A 75 9.44 -7.79 15.35
CA LEU A 75 8.72 -7.92 14.07
C LEU A 75 7.24 -8.25 14.24
N ASP A 76 6.85 -8.94 15.31
CA ASP A 76 5.45 -9.24 15.63
C ASP A 76 4.69 -8.07 16.26
N LYS A 77 5.39 -7.08 16.82
CA LYS A 77 4.78 -5.85 17.34
C LYS A 77 4.55 -4.79 16.26
N ILE A 78 5.24 -4.90 15.13
CA ILE A 78 5.05 -3.99 14.01
C ILE A 78 3.65 -4.23 13.43
N PRO A 79 2.76 -3.22 13.46
CA PRO A 79 1.43 -3.37 12.91
C PRO A 79 1.52 -3.62 11.39
N PRO A 80 0.63 -4.45 10.83
CA PRO A 80 0.58 -4.63 9.40
C PRO A 80 0.16 -3.31 8.70
N PRO A 81 0.41 -3.19 7.38
CA PRO A 81 -0.04 -2.03 6.62
C PRO A 81 -1.57 -1.80 6.77
N PRO A 82 -2.05 -0.56 6.72
CA PRO A 82 -3.49 -0.27 6.73
C PRO A 82 -4.23 -1.06 5.64
N GLY A 83 -5.35 -1.69 5.99
CA GLY A 83 -6.16 -2.52 5.09
C GLY A 83 -5.66 -3.96 4.91
N PHE A 84 -4.48 -4.32 5.43
CA PHE A 84 -3.97 -5.68 5.35
C PHE A 84 -4.83 -6.70 6.10
N ASP A 85 -5.46 -6.25 7.18
CA ASP A 85 -6.38 -7.02 8.01
C ASP A 85 -7.63 -7.50 7.27
N GLN A 86 -7.92 -6.92 6.10
CA GLN A 86 -9.07 -7.24 5.27
C GLN A 86 -8.81 -8.35 4.27
N LEU A 87 -7.53 -8.70 4.06
CA LEU A 87 -7.18 -9.87 3.26
C LEU A 87 -7.66 -11.15 3.97
N PRO A 88 -7.97 -12.22 3.23
CA PRO A 88 -8.20 -13.53 3.83
C PRO A 88 -7.03 -13.95 4.75
N LYS A 89 -7.31 -14.66 5.85
CA LYS A 89 -6.31 -15.00 6.87
C LYS A 89 -5.13 -15.81 6.30
N ASP A 90 -5.43 -16.75 5.41
CA ASP A 90 -4.43 -17.55 4.68
C ASP A 90 -3.53 -16.68 3.79
N VAL A 91 -4.09 -15.66 3.15
CA VAL A 91 -3.35 -14.67 2.36
C VAL A 91 -2.45 -13.83 3.25
N GLN A 92 -2.96 -13.33 4.38
CA GLN A 92 -2.18 -12.57 5.35
C GLN A 92 -0.97 -13.39 5.86
N GLU A 93 -1.21 -14.63 6.28
CA GLU A 93 -0.19 -15.53 6.81
C GLU A 93 0.87 -15.89 5.75
N THR A 94 0.44 -16.18 4.52
CA THR A 94 1.36 -16.51 3.42
C THR A 94 2.27 -15.33 3.11
N ILE A 95 1.71 -14.12 3.01
CA ILE A 95 2.46 -12.90 2.80
C ILE A 95 3.46 -12.64 3.96
N LYS A 96 3.01 -12.81 5.21
CA LYS A 96 3.86 -12.68 6.41
C LYS A 96 5.02 -13.68 6.39
N LYS A 97 4.77 -14.92 5.97
CA LYS A 97 5.80 -15.96 5.83
C LYS A 97 6.83 -15.62 4.75
N LEU A 98 6.37 -15.19 3.57
CA LEU A 98 7.26 -14.82 2.46
C LEU A 98 8.13 -13.62 2.79
N SER A 99 7.56 -12.58 3.42
CA SER A 99 8.29 -11.37 3.83
C SER A 99 9.35 -11.64 4.91
N ARG A 100 9.13 -12.62 5.79
CA ARG A 100 10.06 -12.99 6.87
C ARG A 100 11.10 -14.05 6.47
N ASN A 101 11.13 -14.47 5.21
CA ASN A 101 12.06 -15.51 4.77
C ASN A 101 13.50 -14.99 4.73
N ARG A 102 14.29 -15.35 5.76
CA ARG A 102 15.70 -14.98 5.92
C ARG A 102 16.65 -15.75 4.99
N SER A 103 16.18 -16.80 4.33
CA SER A 103 17.03 -17.70 3.54
C SER A 103 17.23 -17.24 2.09
N VAL A 104 16.63 -16.12 1.69
CA VAL A 104 16.69 -15.60 0.31
C VAL A 104 17.00 -14.11 0.32
N LYS A 105 17.40 -13.56 -0.83
CA LYS A 105 17.63 -12.11 -0.98
C LYS A 105 16.32 -11.34 -1.03
N TRP A 106 16.40 -10.04 -0.78
CA TRP A 106 15.26 -9.13 -0.86
C TRP A 106 14.53 -9.24 -2.20
N SER A 107 15.27 -9.18 -3.32
CA SER A 107 14.69 -9.27 -4.67
C SER A 107 13.86 -10.53 -4.87
N ASP A 108 14.32 -11.66 -4.34
CA ASP A 108 13.63 -12.95 -4.47
C ASP A 108 12.39 -13.00 -3.58
N ARG A 109 12.45 -12.46 -2.36
CA ARG A 109 11.25 -12.29 -1.51
C ARG A 109 10.19 -11.47 -2.22
N GLN A 110 10.57 -10.32 -2.78
CA GLN A 110 9.66 -9.44 -3.50
C GLN A 110 9.05 -10.13 -4.72
N ALA A 111 9.86 -10.87 -5.49
CA ALA A 111 9.38 -11.65 -6.62
C ALA A 111 8.39 -12.75 -6.17
N SER A 112 8.65 -13.44 -5.05
CA SER A 112 7.74 -14.45 -4.51
C SER A 112 6.42 -13.85 -4.04
N ILE A 113 6.46 -12.75 -3.29
CA ILE A 113 5.25 -12.03 -2.85
C ILE A 113 4.46 -11.57 -4.07
N ARG A 114 5.14 -11.00 -5.07
CA ARG A 114 4.50 -10.52 -6.29
C ARG A 114 3.79 -11.64 -7.04
N ARG A 115 4.47 -12.77 -7.27
CA ARG A 115 3.87 -13.93 -7.94
C ARG A 115 2.68 -14.50 -7.17
N PHE A 116 2.78 -14.54 -5.85
CA PHE A 116 1.67 -14.96 -5.00
C PHE A 116 0.47 -14.04 -5.17
N ILE A 117 0.69 -12.72 -5.10
CA ILE A 117 -0.37 -11.72 -5.27
C ILE A 117 -0.99 -11.77 -6.67
N ASP A 118 -0.18 -11.87 -7.73
CA ASP A 118 -0.69 -11.93 -9.11
C ASP A 118 -1.58 -13.17 -9.34
N ALA A 119 -1.32 -14.26 -8.61
CA ALA A 119 -2.10 -15.50 -8.65
C ALA A 119 -3.39 -15.47 -7.79
N LEU A 120 -3.60 -14.43 -6.97
CA LEU A 120 -4.81 -14.31 -6.18
C LEU A 120 -6.03 -14.02 -7.07
N PRO A 121 -7.24 -14.45 -6.66
CA PRO A 121 -8.48 -14.04 -7.29
C PRO A 121 -8.62 -12.50 -7.36
N GLU A 122 -9.22 -11.98 -8.42
CA GLU A 122 -9.37 -10.51 -8.63
C GLU A 122 -10.04 -9.81 -7.44
N ASN A 123 -11.06 -10.43 -6.84
CA ASN A 123 -11.76 -9.89 -5.66
C ASN A 123 -10.87 -9.79 -4.42
N VAL A 124 -9.81 -10.59 -4.32
CA VAL A 124 -8.82 -10.49 -3.24
C VAL A 124 -7.74 -9.48 -3.60
N LYS A 125 -7.28 -9.46 -4.86
CA LYS A 125 -6.28 -8.48 -5.34
C LYS A 125 -6.78 -7.04 -5.17
N ALA A 126 -8.07 -6.81 -5.40
CA ALA A 126 -8.69 -5.50 -5.24
C ALA A 126 -8.75 -5.00 -3.78
N LEU A 127 -8.51 -5.87 -2.79
CA LEU A 127 -8.35 -5.47 -1.38
C LEU A 127 -6.92 -5.00 -1.07
N ILE A 128 -5.95 -5.27 -1.94
CA ILE A 128 -4.56 -4.89 -1.72
C ILE A 128 -4.40 -3.42 -2.14
N PRO A 129 -4.01 -2.52 -1.22
CA PRO A 129 -3.85 -1.12 -1.54
C PRO A 129 -2.71 -0.93 -2.56
N MET A 130 -3.06 -0.48 -3.78
CA MET A 130 -2.06 -0.12 -4.78
C MET A 130 -1.59 1.33 -4.58
N PRO A 131 -0.30 1.64 -4.76
CA PRO A 131 0.18 3.02 -4.77
C PRO A 131 -0.60 3.81 -5.84
N GLY A 132 -1.26 4.90 -5.43
CA GLY A 132 -2.08 5.72 -6.33
C GLY A 132 -3.53 5.26 -6.53
N ALA A 133 -3.95 4.14 -5.94
CA ALA A 133 -5.35 3.67 -5.96
C ALA A 133 -6.25 4.32 -4.89
N GLY A 134 -5.73 5.32 -4.17
CA GLY A 134 -6.48 6.05 -3.13
C GLY A 134 -7.62 6.91 -3.68
N GLY A 135 -7.71 7.07 -5.00
CA GLY A 135 -8.70 7.95 -5.64
C GLY A 135 -8.48 9.43 -5.27
N PRO A 136 -9.39 10.31 -5.70
CA PRO A 136 -9.46 11.69 -5.22
C PRO A 136 -9.65 11.77 -3.69
N PRO A 137 -9.30 12.89 -3.04
CA PRO A 137 -9.53 13.09 -1.61
C PRO A 137 -10.98 12.74 -1.21
N GLY A 138 -11.13 11.95 -0.14
CA GLY A 138 -12.43 11.50 0.37
C GLY A 138 -12.80 10.07 -0.05
N PHE A 139 -12.15 9.51 -1.07
CA PHE A 139 -12.35 8.11 -1.47
C PHE A 139 -11.94 7.12 -0.37
N GLU A 140 -11.14 7.54 0.61
CA GLU A 140 -10.80 6.77 1.80
C GLU A 140 -12.03 6.37 2.62
N ALA A 141 -13.11 7.17 2.56
CA ALA A 141 -14.36 6.93 3.25
C ALA A 141 -15.23 5.85 2.58
N ILE A 142 -15.00 5.56 1.29
CA ILE A 142 -15.74 4.51 0.57
C ILE A 142 -15.36 3.16 1.17
N PRO A 143 -16.33 2.28 1.51
CA PRO A 143 -15.99 0.97 2.04
C PRO A 143 -15.25 0.14 0.99
N ILE A 144 -14.37 -0.73 1.46
CA ILE A 144 -13.31 -1.29 0.59
C ILE A 144 -13.83 -2.24 -0.47
N GLN A 145 -14.93 -2.94 -0.20
CA GLN A 145 -15.57 -3.77 -1.23
C GLN A 145 -16.03 -2.90 -2.41
N GLN A 146 -16.64 -1.74 -2.13
CA GLN A 146 -17.07 -0.80 -3.17
C GLN A 146 -15.86 -0.16 -3.87
N ARG A 147 -14.77 0.14 -3.16
CA ARG A 147 -13.53 0.59 -3.81
C ARG A 147 -12.93 -0.46 -4.74
N ALA A 148 -12.93 -1.72 -4.30
CA ALA A 148 -12.47 -2.85 -5.09
C ALA A 148 -13.31 -3.00 -6.37
N GLU A 149 -14.64 -2.89 -6.27
CA GLU A 149 -15.53 -2.91 -7.42
C GLU A 149 -15.28 -1.74 -8.39
N ILE A 150 -15.12 -0.51 -7.86
CA ILE A 150 -14.76 0.67 -8.65
C ILE A 150 -13.45 0.41 -9.40
N GLN A 151 -12.43 -0.11 -8.72
CA GLN A 151 -11.13 -0.40 -9.32
C GLN A 151 -11.21 -1.49 -10.40
N MET A 152 -12.03 -2.53 -10.21
CA MET A 152 -12.29 -3.53 -11.25
C MET A 152 -12.92 -2.90 -12.48
N ILE A 153 -13.90 -2.01 -12.30
CA ILE A 153 -14.56 -1.30 -13.40
C ILE A 153 -13.56 -0.40 -14.13
N GLU A 154 -12.69 0.32 -13.42
CA GLU A 154 -11.69 1.20 -14.02
C GLU A 154 -10.67 0.43 -14.87
N ASN A 155 -10.26 -0.75 -14.39
CA ASN A 155 -9.25 -1.59 -15.02
C ASN A 155 -9.78 -2.44 -16.18
N ASP A 156 -11.11 -2.62 -16.31
CA ASP A 156 -11.73 -3.39 -17.39
C ASP A 156 -11.53 -2.70 -18.75
N GLN A 157 -10.58 -3.22 -19.53
CA GLN A 157 -10.23 -2.72 -20.87
C GLN A 157 -11.33 -2.98 -21.91
N ASN A 158 -12.28 -3.87 -21.62
CA ASN A 158 -13.38 -4.19 -22.53
C ASN A 158 -14.59 -3.28 -22.31
N MET A 159 -14.57 -2.43 -21.29
CA MET A 159 -15.69 -1.58 -20.92
C MET A 159 -15.56 -0.18 -21.52
N SER A 160 -16.63 0.29 -22.16
CA SER A 160 -16.67 1.66 -22.68
C SER A 160 -16.56 2.67 -21.53
N PHE A 161 -16.06 3.89 -21.82
CA PHE A 161 -16.03 4.96 -20.83
C PHE A 161 -17.42 5.24 -20.24
N ARG A 162 -18.47 5.19 -21.08
CA ARG A 162 -19.86 5.41 -20.68
C ARG A 162 -20.34 4.35 -19.69
N ASP A 163 -20.09 3.08 -19.98
CA ASP A 163 -20.51 1.97 -19.10
C ASP A 163 -19.75 2.02 -17.78
N ARG A 164 -18.44 2.32 -17.81
CA ARG A 164 -17.64 2.53 -16.60
C ARG A 164 -18.23 3.64 -15.74
N TYR A 165 -18.54 4.79 -16.34
CA TYR A 165 -19.16 5.92 -15.65
C TYR A 165 -20.45 5.51 -14.94
N PHE A 166 -21.39 4.85 -15.63
CA PHE A 166 -22.68 4.50 -15.02
C PHE A 166 -22.56 3.43 -13.94
N LYS A 167 -21.67 2.44 -14.10
CA LYS A 167 -21.43 1.45 -13.05
C LYS A 167 -20.81 2.06 -11.80
N ILE A 168 -19.78 2.91 -11.96
CA ILE A 168 -19.17 3.62 -10.83
C ILE A 168 -20.22 4.53 -10.18
N LYS A 169 -21.01 5.26 -10.96
CA LYS A 169 -22.09 6.11 -10.44
C LYS A 169 -23.09 5.30 -9.61
N GLN A 170 -23.48 4.11 -10.06
CA GLN A 170 -24.40 3.24 -9.33
C GLN A 170 -23.84 2.83 -7.96
N ILE A 171 -22.55 2.49 -7.90
CA ILE A 171 -21.86 2.21 -6.64
C ILE A 171 -21.91 3.45 -5.75
N MET A 172 -21.52 4.62 -6.28
CA MET A 172 -21.48 5.89 -5.54
C MET A 172 -22.85 6.31 -5.01
N ASP A 173 -23.91 6.13 -5.81
CA ASP A 173 -25.30 6.45 -5.43
C ASP A 173 -25.80 5.53 -4.29
N SER A 174 -25.29 4.28 -4.23
CA SER A 174 -25.65 3.30 -3.19
C SER A 174 -24.98 3.54 -1.83
N LEU A 175 -23.99 4.43 -1.76
CA LEU A 175 -23.26 4.68 -0.51
C LEU A 175 -24.14 5.43 0.51
N PRO A 176 -23.97 5.17 1.82
CA PRO A 176 -24.57 5.96 2.89
C PRO A 176 -24.34 7.46 2.71
N VAL A 177 -25.32 8.27 3.12
CA VAL A 177 -25.27 9.73 2.93
C VAL A 177 -24.04 10.34 3.62
N GLU A 178 -23.65 9.80 4.78
CA GLU A 178 -22.50 10.22 5.56
C GLU A 178 -21.18 10.04 4.80
N ILE A 179 -21.10 8.99 3.98
CA ILE A 179 -19.94 8.72 3.12
C ILE A 179 -20.00 9.62 1.89
N ARG A 180 -21.16 9.73 1.24
CA ARG A 180 -21.33 10.57 0.04
C ARG A 180 -21.01 12.04 0.29
N SER A 181 -21.30 12.58 1.48
CA SER A 181 -20.95 13.95 1.86
C SER A 181 -19.44 14.21 1.98
N GLN A 182 -18.61 13.16 2.04
CA GLN A 182 -17.15 13.27 2.08
C GLN A 182 -16.50 13.18 0.70
N LEU A 183 -17.28 12.81 -0.33
CA LEU A 183 -16.78 12.58 -1.68
C LEU A 183 -16.84 13.86 -2.50
N PRO A 184 -15.93 14.03 -3.49
CA PRO A 184 -16.05 15.11 -4.45
C PRO A 184 -17.34 14.96 -5.26
N ALA A 185 -17.85 16.08 -5.77
CA ALA A 185 -19.02 16.07 -6.65
C ALA A 185 -18.78 15.12 -7.84
N VAL A 186 -19.76 14.25 -8.10
CA VAL A 186 -19.71 13.32 -9.22
C VAL A 186 -19.65 14.14 -10.52
N PRO A 187 -18.69 13.87 -11.43
CA PRO A 187 -18.60 14.60 -12.69
C PRO A 187 -19.88 14.40 -13.53
N PRO A 188 -20.23 15.37 -14.39
CA PRO A 188 -21.41 15.25 -15.24
C PRO A 188 -21.31 14.03 -16.17
N PRO A 189 -22.45 13.46 -16.59
CA PRO A 189 -22.45 12.29 -17.48
C PRO A 189 -21.79 12.63 -18.83
N PRO A 190 -21.10 11.67 -19.47
CA PRO A 190 -20.54 11.88 -20.79
C PRO A 190 -21.63 12.24 -21.82
N PRO A 191 -21.31 13.09 -22.81
CA PRO A 191 -22.20 13.38 -23.92
C PRO A 191 -22.49 12.13 -24.77
N TYR A 192 -23.60 12.18 -25.52
CA TYR A 192 -24.05 11.12 -26.41
C TYR A 192 -23.16 10.95 -27.65
#